data_AF-A0A672GAV4-F1
#
_entry.id   AF-A0A672GAV4-F1
#
_cell.length_a   1.000
_cell.length_b   1.000
_cell.length_c   1.000
_cell.angle_alpha   90.00
_cell.angle_beta   90.00
_cell.angle_gamma   90.00
#
_symmetry.space_group_name_H-M   'P 1'
#
loop_
_entity.id
_entity.type
_entity.pdbx_description
1 polymer ?
#
loop_
_entity_poly.entity_id
_entity_poly.type
_entity_poly.pdbx_seq_one_letter_code
_entity_poly.pdbx_strand_id
1 'polypeptide(L)'
;FDYTEPSVHICPRAAVSSSVEKGRHLVAVGRISAGEVILRERPFSCVLLPGRCHRCLAETLRPVPCGGCSYSRYCSPGCRTDAWEEHHRWECPQTGTYNSVIQCFPIQWFQTVESFEL
;
A
#
# COMPACT_ATOMS: atom_id res chain seq x y z
N PHE A 1 0.37 -14.28 -5.43
CA PHE A 1 1.31 -13.16 -5.60
C PHE A 1 2.47 -13.44 -4.67
N ASP A 2 3.64 -13.67 -5.24
CA ASP A 2 4.83 -14.08 -4.51
C ASP A 2 5.36 -12.91 -3.65
N TYR A 3 5.67 -13.18 -2.39
CA TYR A 3 6.01 -12.16 -1.37
C TYR A 3 7.50 -11.82 -1.34
N THR A 4 8.26 -12.25 -2.34
CA THR A 4 9.73 -12.22 -2.40
C THR A 4 10.32 -11.13 -3.31
N GLU A 5 9.51 -10.36 -4.04
CA GLU A 5 9.99 -9.30 -4.94
C GLU A 5 10.16 -7.93 -4.25
N PRO A 6 11.14 -7.08 -4.66
CA PRO A 6 11.44 -5.79 -4.05
C PRO A 6 10.21 -4.87 -3.97
N SER A 7 10.07 -4.17 -2.85
CA SER A 7 8.92 -3.33 -2.50
C SER A 7 8.64 -2.14 -3.43
N VAL A 8 9.56 -1.83 -4.35
CA VAL A 8 9.46 -0.76 -5.34
C VAL A 8 9.93 -1.27 -6.70
N HIS A 9 9.08 -1.16 -7.71
CA HIS A 9 9.43 -1.40 -9.10
C HIS A 9 9.26 -0.12 -9.91
N ILE A 10 10.36 0.36 -10.50
CA ILE A 10 10.37 1.48 -11.44
C ILE A 10 10.51 0.90 -12.85
N CYS A 11 9.75 1.40 -13.81
CA CYS A 11 9.90 1.04 -15.22
C CYS A 11 11.37 1.27 -15.64
N PRO A 12 12.03 0.33 -16.33
CA PRO A 12 13.42 0.51 -16.78
C PRO A 12 13.65 1.71 -17.71
N ARG A 13 12.57 2.26 -18.29
CA ARG A 13 12.58 3.47 -19.12
C ARG A 13 12.25 4.74 -18.34
N ALA A 14 12.20 4.66 -17.01
CA ALA A 14 12.12 5.79 -16.12
C ALA A 14 13.35 5.82 -15.21
N ALA A 15 13.89 7.01 -14.96
CA ALA A 15 15.03 7.22 -14.09
C ALA A 15 14.77 8.40 -13.14
N VAL A 16 15.43 8.40 -11.98
CA VAL A 16 15.42 9.55 -11.08
C VAL A 16 16.46 10.56 -11.57
N SER A 17 16.03 11.80 -11.74
CA SER A 17 16.88 12.96 -12.07
C SER A 17 16.70 14.07 -11.04
N SER A 18 17.60 15.06 -11.07
CA SER A 18 17.54 16.25 -10.20
C SER A 18 17.72 17.53 -11.00
N SER A 19 16.88 18.54 -10.75
CA SER A 19 17.06 19.89 -11.28
C SER A 19 16.84 20.94 -10.20
N VAL A 20 17.33 22.16 -10.43
CA VAL A 20 17.13 23.29 -9.51
C VAL A 20 15.64 23.61 -9.32
N GLU A 21 14.85 23.52 -10.39
CA GLU A 21 13.44 23.88 -10.41
C GLU A 21 12.52 22.83 -9.76
N LYS A 22 12.85 21.54 -9.90
CA LYS A 22 11.94 20.42 -9.53
C LYS A 22 12.47 19.54 -8.41
N GLY A 23 13.72 19.72 -7.99
CA GLY A 23 14.39 18.77 -7.09
C GLY A 23 14.48 17.37 -7.71
N ARG A 24 14.34 16.32 -6.90
CA ARG A 24 14.34 14.91 -7.37
C ARG A 24 13.01 14.57 -8.02
N HIS A 25 13.05 14.06 -9.24
CA HIS A 25 11.87 13.71 -10.02
C HIS A 25 12.14 12.52 -10.94
N LEU A 26 11.07 11.81 -11.33
CA LEU A 26 11.16 10.75 -12.35
C LEU A 26 11.12 11.37 -13.74
N VAL A 27 11.98 10.90 -14.63
CA VAL A 27 12.04 11.28 -16.03
C VAL A 27 11.97 10.04 -16.92
N ALA A 28 11.24 10.13 -18.03
CA ALA A 28 11.29 9.10 -19.06
C ALA A 28 12.64 9.19 -19.80
N VAL A 29 13.39 8.09 -19.83
CA VAL A 29 14.65 7.95 -20.58
C VAL A 29 14.48 7.15 -21.87
N GLY A 30 13.24 6.75 -22.17
CA GLY A 30 12.85 6.07 -23.39
C GLY A 30 11.34 6.14 -23.60
N ARG A 31 10.85 5.59 -24.72
CA ARG A 31 9.42 5.58 -25.04
C ARG A 31 8.65 4.70 -24.07
N ILE A 32 7.65 5.26 -23.39
CA ILE A 32 6.70 4.54 -22.54
C ILE A 32 5.32 4.61 -23.22
N SER A 33 4.70 3.47 -23.45
CA SER A 33 3.43 3.35 -24.14
C SER A 33 2.26 3.51 -23.17
N ALA A 34 1.10 3.91 -23.69
CA ALA A 34 -0.12 3.95 -22.89
C ALA A 34 -0.42 2.58 -22.28
N GLY A 35 -0.76 2.57 -20.99
CA GLY A 35 -1.03 1.35 -20.22
C GLY A 35 0.19 0.69 -19.58
N GLU A 36 1.42 1.17 -19.84
CA GLU A 36 2.61 0.65 -19.16
C GLU A 36 2.74 1.21 -17.73
N VAL A 37 3.10 0.34 -16.79
CA VAL A 37 3.29 0.73 -15.37
C VAL A 37 4.64 1.42 -15.21
N ILE A 38 4.63 2.67 -14.76
CA ILE A 38 5.83 3.49 -14.56
C ILE A 38 6.45 3.27 -13.18
N LEU A 39 5.60 3.18 -12.15
CA LEU A 39 6.01 2.97 -10.77
C LEU A 39 5.00 2.04 -10.09
N ARG A 40 5.51 1.09 -9.31
CA ARG A 40 4.73 0.29 -8.38
C ARG A 40 5.44 0.29 -7.04
N GLU A 41 4.79 0.85 -6.03
CA GLU A 41 5.32 0.92 -4.67
C GLU A 41 4.24 0.47 -3.69
N ARG A 42 4.67 -0.18 -2.59
CA ARG A 42 3.78 -0.45 -1.46
C ARG A 42 3.65 0.83 -0.62
N PRO A 43 2.43 1.21 -0.20
CA PRO A 43 2.28 2.38 0.65
C PRO A 43 3.10 2.19 1.93
N PHE A 44 3.82 3.24 2.33
CA PHE A 44 4.57 3.22 3.59
C PHE A 44 3.62 3.13 4.79
N SER A 45 2.49 3.84 4.73
CA SER A 45 1.41 3.79 5.72
C SER A 45 0.07 4.12 5.08
N CYS A 46 -1.04 3.74 5.73
CA CYS A 46 -2.37 4.14 5.30
C CYS A 46 -3.30 4.40 6.49
N VAL A 47 -4.27 5.29 6.29
CA VAL A 47 -5.40 5.49 7.20
C VAL A 47 -6.60 4.78 6.61
N LEU A 48 -7.25 3.95 7.43
CA LEU A 48 -8.34 3.12 6.97
C LEU A 48 -9.70 3.79 7.16
N LEU A 49 -10.49 3.85 6.08
CA LEU A 49 -11.89 4.26 6.18
C LEU A 49 -12.71 3.21 6.96
N PRO A 50 -13.75 3.63 7.71
CA PRO A 50 -14.62 2.71 8.42
C PRO A 50 -15.21 1.62 7.50
N GLY A 51 -15.41 0.41 8.04
CA GLY A 51 -16.04 -0.69 7.30
C GLY A 51 -15.10 -1.48 6.38
N ARG A 52 -13.79 -1.24 6.44
CA ARG A 52 -12.80 -1.95 5.63
C ARG A 52 -11.96 -2.94 6.43
N CYS A 53 -11.43 -3.93 5.72
CA CYS A 53 -10.49 -4.91 6.24
C CYS A 53 -9.14 -4.25 6.57
N HIS A 54 -8.58 -4.48 7.76
CA HIS A 54 -7.27 -4.00 8.22
C HIS A 54 -6.09 -4.75 7.57
N ARG A 55 -6.29 -5.29 6.36
CA ARG A 55 -5.28 -6.09 5.65
C ARG A 55 -5.30 -5.84 4.16
N CYS A 56 -6.37 -6.28 3.49
CA CYS A 56 -6.55 -6.13 2.05
C CYS A 56 -7.35 -4.87 1.68
N LEU A 57 -7.83 -4.14 2.69
CA LEU A 57 -8.69 -2.97 2.59
C LEU A 57 -10.04 -3.19 1.90
N ALA A 58 -10.38 -4.40 1.49
CA ALA A 58 -11.71 -4.68 0.96
C ALA A 58 -12.79 -4.25 1.97
N GLU A 59 -13.87 -3.69 1.43
CA GLU A 59 -15.06 -3.40 2.22
C GLU A 59 -15.66 -4.70 2.76
N THR A 60 -16.10 -4.66 4.01
CA THR A 60 -16.71 -5.80 4.66
C THR A 60 -17.86 -5.37 5.55
N LEU A 61 -19.03 -5.95 5.29
CA LEU A 61 -20.21 -5.80 6.14
C LEU A 61 -20.23 -6.82 7.30
N ARG A 62 -19.43 -7.89 7.18
CA ARG A 62 -19.33 -8.97 8.19
C ARG A 62 -17.88 -9.15 8.60
N PRO A 63 -17.34 -8.23 9.42
CA PRO A 63 -15.96 -8.32 9.84
C PRO A 63 -15.71 -9.47 10.81
N VAL A 64 -14.59 -10.14 10.64
CA VAL A 64 -13.96 -11.01 11.64
C VAL A 64 -13.09 -10.13 12.54
N PRO A 65 -13.36 -10.05 13.86
CA PRO A 65 -12.57 -9.23 14.77
C PRO A 65 -11.22 -9.89 15.11
N CYS A 66 -10.26 -9.06 15.54
CA CYS A 66 -9.09 -9.55 16.25
C CYS A 66 -9.50 -10.21 17.59
N GLY A 67 -8.75 -11.22 18.03
CA GLY A 67 -8.96 -11.84 19.35
C GLY A 67 -8.38 -11.06 20.53
N GLY A 68 -7.47 -10.10 20.26
CA GLY A 68 -6.74 -9.34 21.29
C GLY A 68 -7.06 -7.85 21.36
N CYS A 69 -7.82 -7.29 20.40
CA CYS A 69 -8.26 -5.90 20.41
C CYS A 69 -9.66 -5.74 19.81
N SER A 70 -10.37 -4.66 20.17
CA SER A 70 -11.69 -4.32 19.60
C SER A 70 -11.59 -3.49 18.31
N TYR A 71 -10.39 -3.05 17.95
CA TYR A 71 -10.18 -2.08 16.86
C TYR A 71 -10.07 -2.75 15.50
N SER A 72 -9.18 -3.74 15.37
CA SER A 72 -8.84 -4.34 14.08
C SER A 72 -9.87 -5.36 13.64
N ARG A 73 -10.22 -5.28 12.34
CA ARG A 73 -11.31 -6.05 11.74
C ARG A 73 -10.93 -6.52 10.34
N TYR A 74 -11.34 -7.74 9.97
CA TYR A 74 -10.88 -8.40 8.74
C TYR A 74 -12.04 -8.96 7.93
N CYS A 75 -11.90 -9.06 6.60
CA CYS A 75 -12.95 -9.66 5.77
C CYS A 75 -13.01 -11.20 5.86
N SER A 76 -11.95 -11.83 6.36
CA SER A 76 -11.87 -13.28 6.51
C SER A 76 -10.91 -13.69 7.63
N PRO A 77 -11.00 -14.93 8.14
CA PRO A 77 -10.01 -15.48 9.09
C PRO A 77 -8.60 -15.50 8.50
N GLY A 78 -8.44 -15.72 7.19
CA GLY A 78 -7.15 -15.67 6.51
C GLY A 78 -6.51 -14.28 6.61
N CYS A 79 -7.25 -13.23 6.24
CA CYS A 79 -6.77 -11.86 6.38
C CYS A 79 -6.43 -11.47 7.82
N ARG A 80 -7.12 -12.04 8.82
CA ARG A 80 -6.78 -11.85 10.24
C ARG A 80 -5.43 -12.48 10.58
N THR A 81 -5.22 -13.73 10.18
CA THR A 81 -3.96 -14.45 10.44
C THR A 81 -2.79 -13.80 9.71
N ASP A 82 -2.95 -13.44 8.44
CA ASP A 82 -1.90 -12.80 7.66
C ASP A 82 -1.54 -11.43 8.24
N ALA A 83 -2.54 -10.64 8.63
CA ALA A 83 -2.28 -9.35 9.27
C ALA A 83 -1.56 -9.50 10.61
N TRP A 84 -1.90 -10.53 11.39
CA TRP A 84 -1.23 -10.83 12.65
C TRP A 84 0.26 -11.07 12.46
N GLU A 85 0.63 -11.91 11.51
CA GLU A 85 2.04 -12.23 11.23
C GLU A 85 2.81 -11.05 10.65
N GLU A 86 2.16 -10.24 9.82
CA GLU A 86 2.86 -9.18 9.10
C GLU A 86 3.07 -7.90 9.90
N HIS A 87 2.07 -7.42 10.63
CA HIS A 87 2.18 -6.13 11.33
C HIS A 87 1.35 -6.06 12.61
N HIS A 88 0.14 -6.62 12.61
CA HIS A 88 -0.84 -6.36 13.65
C HIS A 88 -0.40 -6.88 15.03
N ARG A 89 0.39 -7.96 15.13
CA ARG A 89 0.87 -8.46 16.44
C ARG A 89 1.64 -7.41 17.24
N TRP A 90 2.30 -6.48 16.57
CA TRP A 90 3.07 -5.39 17.20
C TRP A 90 2.20 -4.19 17.55
N GLU A 91 1.17 -3.93 16.74
CA GLU A 91 0.22 -2.83 16.95
C GLU A 91 -0.88 -3.19 17.96
N CYS A 92 -1.24 -4.47 18.06
CA CYS A 92 -2.39 -4.95 18.83
C CYS A 92 -2.38 -4.46 20.29
N PRO A 93 -1.27 -4.52 21.04
CA PRO A 93 -1.23 -4.03 22.43
C PRO A 93 -1.38 -2.51 22.56
N GLN A 94 -1.13 -1.75 21.48
CA GLN A 94 -1.04 -0.29 21.50
C GLN A 94 -2.37 0.43 21.12
N THR A 95 -3.42 -0.33 20.79
CA THR A 95 -4.69 0.20 20.25
C THR A 95 -5.59 0.93 21.27
N GLY A 96 -5.05 1.33 22.43
CA GLY A 96 -5.74 2.15 23.43
C GLY A 96 -5.59 3.67 23.26
N THR A 97 -4.63 4.16 22.47
CA THR A 97 -4.26 5.59 22.48
C THR A 97 -3.93 6.26 21.14
N TYR A 98 -3.70 5.52 20.05
CA TYR A 98 -3.26 6.13 18.78
C TYR A 98 -4.30 5.98 17.66
N ASN A 99 -4.62 7.09 17.00
CA ASN A 99 -5.39 7.12 15.77
C ASN A 99 -4.63 6.34 14.67
N SER A 100 -5.02 5.08 14.46
CA SER A 100 -5.20 4.44 13.16
C SER A 100 -4.14 4.63 12.07
N VAL A 101 -2.85 4.63 12.40
CA VAL A 101 -1.82 4.34 11.39
C VAL A 101 -1.70 2.83 11.36
N ILE A 102 -2.45 2.18 10.48
CA ILE A 102 -2.16 0.78 10.20
C ILE A 102 -0.93 0.79 9.31
N GLN A 103 0.14 0.13 9.74
CA GLN A 103 1.24 -0.24 8.84
C GLN A 103 0.77 -1.40 7.95
N CYS A 104 -0.23 -1.09 7.11
CA CYS A 104 -0.77 -1.99 6.09
C CYS A 104 0.21 -2.05 4.92
N PHE A 105 1.06 -3.06 4.91
CA PHE A 105 1.33 -3.77 3.67
C PHE A 105 0.03 -4.55 3.31
N PRO A 106 -0.59 -4.53 2.10
CA PRO A 106 -0.47 -3.70 0.91
C PRO A 106 -1.84 -3.06 0.47
N ILE A 107 -1.80 -2.08 -0.43
CA ILE A 107 -2.94 -1.70 -1.28
C ILE A 107 -2.46 -1.61 -2.72
N GLN A 108 -3.22 -2.17 -3.66
CA GLN A 108 -3.11 -1.87 -5.07
C GLN A 108 -3.53 -0.41 -5.31
N TRP A 109 -2.54 0.46 -5.52
CA TRP A 109 -2.75 1.76 -6.15
C TRP A 109 -1.97 1.76 -7.46
N PHE A 110 -2.70 1.80 -8.57
CA PHE A 110 -2.15 2.11 -9.87
C PHE A 110 -2.18 3.63 -10.00
N GLN A 111 -1.03 4.29 -9.90
CA GLN A 111 -0.91 5.67 -10.39
C GLN A 111 -0.33 5.60 -11.81
N THR A 112 -1.22 5.66 -12.80
CA THR A 112 -0.85 6.09 -14.16
C THR A 112 -0.57 7.59 -14.09
N VAL A 113 0.69 7.99 -14.26
CA VAL A 113 1.01 9.39 -14.57
C VAL A 113 0.53 9.64 -16.00
N GLU A 114 -0.31 10.66 -16.17
CA GLU A 114 -0.75 11.13 -17.48
C GLU A 114 0.46 11.51 -18.32
N SER A 115 0.68 10.77 -19.40
CA SER A 115 1.63 11.15 -20.43
C SER A 115 1.08 12.36 -21.18
N PHE A 116 1.72 13.52 -21.02
CA PHE A 116 1.64 14.58 -22.02
C PHE A 116 2.19 14.00 -23.33
N GLU A 117 1.30 13.79 -24.30
CA GLU A 117 1.67 13.54 -25.68
C GLU A 117 2.49 14.73 -26.20
N LEU A 118 3.58 14.41 -26.91
CA LEU A 118 4.33 15.36 -27.74
C LEU A 118 3.53 15.67 -29.01
#